data_AF-A0A380FNK3-F1
#
_entry.id   AF-A0A380FNK3-F1
#
_cell.length_a   1.000
_cell.length_b   1.000
_cell.length_c   1.000
_cell.angle_alpha   90.00
_cell.angle_beta   90.00
_cell.angle_gamma   90.00
#
_symmetry.space_group_name_H-M   'P 1'
#
loop_
_entity.id
_entity.type
_entity.pdbx_description
1 polymer ?
#
loop_
_entity_poly.entity_id
_entity_poly.type
_entity_poly.pdbx_seq_one_letter_code
_entity_poly.pdbx_strand_id
1 'polypeptide(L)'
;MIFQTIKKFQGGEKIKLTATDQSGNTSHVATIDVEDKTPPTPPTIGKLTSESMEISGTSEPGAKIIMVLPDDSELTAVADDQGNYTIDLYDTIFAGNETLRVTATDLAGNKSEATIIQVIDATPPEATKGKSSYK
;
A
#
# COMPACT_ATOMS: atom_id res chain seq x y z
N MET A 1 -4.86 -28.53 -32.83
CA MET A 1 -4.55 -27.33 -32.03
C MET A 1 -3.87 -27.78 -30.75
N ILE A 2 -2.67 -27.30 -30.46
CA ILE A 2 -1.98 -27.59 -29.20
C ILE A 2 -2.10 -26.31 -28.37
N PHE A 3 -2.83 -26.36 -27.27
CA PHE A 3 -2.79 -25.29 -26.28
C PHE A 3 -1.48 -25.46 -25.51
N GLN A 4 -0.43 -24.72 -25.88
CA GLN A 4 0.70 -24.54 -24.98
C GLN A 4 0.29 -23.53 -23.91
N THR A 5 0.27 -23.96 -22.65
CA THR A 5 0.17 -23.06 -21.50
C THR A 5 1.39 -22.15 -21.51
N ILE A 6 1.21 -20.89 -21.89
CA ILE A 6 2.26 -19.87 -21.77
C ILE A 6 2.49 -19.68 -20.27
N LYS A 7 3.64 -20.16 -19.77
CA LYS A 7 4.07 -19.89 -18.40
C LYS A 7 4.31 -18.39 -18.27
N LYS A 8 3.48 -17.71 -17.48
CA LYS A 8 3.66 -16.29 -17.16
C LYS A 8 4.67 -16.18 -16.02
N PHE A 9 5.76 -15.45 -16.25
CA PHE A 9 6.72 -15.11 -15.19
C PHE A 9 6.10 -14.06 -14.28
N GLN A 10 6.40 -14.13 -12.98
CA GLN A 10 5.87 -13.19 -11.98
C GLN A 10 6.88 -12.11 -11.61
N GLY A 11 8.16 -12.29 -11.94
CA GLY A 11 9.25 -11.45 -11.45
C GLY A 11 10.10 -12.14 -10.40
N GLY A 12 11.36 -11.74 -10.29
CA GLY A 12 12.34 -12.33 -9.37
C GLY A 12 12.90 -13.68 -9.83
N GLU A 13 12.40 -14.26 -10.92
CA GLU A 13 12.93 -15.50 -11.47
C GLU A 13 14.24 -15.27 -12.25
N LYS A 14 15.08 -16.31 -12.30
CA LYS A 14 16.29 -16.35 -13.14
C LYS A 14 16.14 -17.42 -14.21
N ILE A 15 16.21 -17.03 -15.47
CA ILE A 15 16.15 -17.93 -16.62
C ILE A 15 17.58 -18.26 -17.04
N LYS A 16 17.91 -19.54 -17.07
CA LYS A 16 19.20 -20.04 -17.58
C LYS A 16 19.03 -20.53 -19.02
N LEU A 17 19.93 -20.10 -19.90
CA LEU A 17 19.92 -20.42 -21.33
C LEU A 17 21.24 -21.08 -21.73
N THR A 18 21.14 -22.13 -22.53
CA THR A 18 22.25 -22.77 -23.24
C THR A 18 21.83 -23.04 -24.68
N ALA A 19 22.77 -23.02 -25.61
CA ALA A 19 22.56 -23.40 -27.00
C ALA A 19 23.38 -24.64 -27.32
N THR A 20 22.84 -25.55 -28.13
CA THR A 20 23.57 -26.72 -28.63
C THR A 20 23.62 -26.65 -30.15
N ASP A 21 24.82 -26.78 -30.74
CA ASP A 21 24.97 -26.79 -32.19
C ASP A 21 24.56 -28.14 -32.81
N GLN A 22 24.56 -28.23 -34.15
CA GLN A 22 24.21 -29.47 -34.87
C GLN A 22 25.18 -30.62 -34.59
N SER A 23 26.39 -30.33 -34.11
CA SER A 23 27.41 -31.31 -33.75
C SER A 23 27.34 -31.73 -32.27
N GLY A 24 26.44 -31.15 -31.48
CA GLY A 24 26.23 -31.47 -30.07
C GLY A 24 27.05 -30.64 -29.08
N ASN A 25 27.81 -29.63 -29.53
CA ASN A 25 28.56 -28.77 -28.60
C ASN A 25 27.59 -27.80 -27.91
N THR A 26 27.70 -27.67 -26.58
CA THR A 26 26.82 -26.80 -25.78
C THR A 26 27.56 -25.53 -25.34
N SER A 27 26.89 -24.38 -25.40
CA SER A 27 27.42 -23.08 -24.98
C SER A 27 27.58 -22.99 -23.46
N HIS A 28 28.26 -21.93 -23.01
CA HIS A 28 28.17 -21.49 -21.61
C HIS A 28 26.74 -21.07 -21.26
N VAL A 29 26.42 -21.12 -19.96
CA VAL A 29 25.11 -20.68 -19.44
C VAL A 29 25.02 -19.16 -19.44
N ALA A 30 24.03 -18.61 -20.13
CA ALA A 30 23.60 -17.23 -19.97
C ALA A 30 22.45 -17.16 -18.95
N THR A 31 22.37 -16.08 -18.18
CA THR A 31 21.28 -15.85 -17.21
C THR A 31 20.54 -14.56 -17.55
N ILE A 32 19.21 -14.61 -17.49
CA ILE A 32 18.32 -13.45 -17.61
C ILE A 32 17.53 -13.34 -16.31
N ASP A 33 17.59 -12.19 -15.65
CA ASP A 33 16.71 -11.88 -14.52
C ASP A 33 15.37 -11.39 -15.04
N VAL A 34 14.28 -11.94 -14.52
CA VAL A 34 12.92 -11.46 -14.80
C VAL A 34 12.60 -10.37 -13.79
N GLU A 35 12.38 -9.16 -14.27
CA GLU A 35 11.93 -8.06 -13.41
C GLU A 35 10.52 -8.31 -12.90
N ASP A 36 10.30 -8.03 -11.62
CA ASP A 36 8.96 -7.95 -11.07
C ASP A 36 8.31 -6.64 -11.46
N LYS A 37 7.11 -6.76 -12.04
CA LYS A 37 6.26 -5.65 -12.48
C LYS A 37 4.86 -5.75 -11.89
N THR A 38 4.66 -6.59 -10.88
CA THR A 38 3.36 -6.88 -10.29
C THR A 38 3.15 -5.97 -9.09
N PRO A 39 2.19 -5.03 -9.13
CA PRO A 39 1.88 -4.22 -7.95
C PRO A 39 1.35 -5.06 -6.79
N PRO A 40 1.63 -4.65 -5.54
CA PRO A 40 0.96 -5.21 -4.39
C PRO A 40 -0.53 -4.86 -4.40
N THR A 41 -1.33 -5.64 -3.68
CA THR A 41 -2.74 -5.29 -3.44
C THR A 41 -2.84 -3.97 -2.67
N PRO A 42 -3.88 -3.15 -2.89
CA PRO A 42 -4.09 -1.92 -2.13
C PRO A 42 -4.12 -2.18 -0.61
N PRO A 43 -3.50 -1.31 0.21
CA PRO A 43 -3.52 -1.48 1.66
C PRO A 43 -4.94 -1.49 2.21
N THR A 44 -5.22 -2.37 3.16
CA THR A 44 -6.38 -2.22 4.03
C THR A 44 -6.06 -1.19 5.11
N ILE A 45 -7.08 -0.55 5.65
CA ILE A 45 -6.93 0.46 6.68
C ILE A 45 -8.17 0.47 7.58
N GLY A 46 -7.95 0.68 8.87
CA GLY A 46 -8.99 0.79 9.88
C GLY A 46 -9.85 2.04 9.72
N LYS A 47 -10.80 2.22 10.64
CA LYS A 47 -11.59 3.46 10.72
C LYS A 47 -10.72 4.59 11.26
N LEU A 48 -10.82 5.75 10.63
CA LEU A 48 -10.13 6.97 11.06
C LEU A 48 -11.16 7.99 11.57
N THR A 49 -10.90 8.58 12.72
CA THR A 49 -11.68 9.70 13.26
C THR A 49 -10.81 10.93 13.45
N SER A 50 -11.43 12.11 13.62
CA SER A 50 -10.72 13.35 13.94
C SER A 50 -9.97 13.34 15.28
N GLU A 51 -10.22 12.34 16.13
CA GLU A 51 -9.56 12.15 17.43
C GLU A 51 -8.53 11.00 17.43
N SER A 52 -8.32 10.34 16.29
CA SER A 52 -7.40 9.19 16.18
C SER A 52 -5.93 9.67 16.25
N MET A 53 -5.13 9.03 17.10
CA MET A 53 -3.70 9.33 17.25
C MET A 53 -2.79 8.39 16.44
N GLU A 54 -3.35 7.26 16.02
CA GLU A 54 -2.70 6.26 15.19
C GLU A 54 -3.75 5.61 14.28
N ILE A 55 -3.30 5.00 13.19
CA ILE A 55 -4.15 4.15 12.37
C ILE A 55 -3.39 2.95 11.84
N SER A 56 -4.05 1.79 11.92
CA SER A 56 -3.49 0.52 11.50
C SER A 56 -4.18 -0.05 10.28
N GLY A 57 -3.49 -0.96 9.62
CA GLY A 57 -3.97 -1.65 8.43
C GLY A 57 -3.09 -2.83 8.06
N THR A 58 -3.37 -3.42 6.90
CA THR A 58 -2.54 -4.48 6.33
C THR A 58 -2.15 -4.21 4.88
N SER A 59 -1.00 -4.74 4.48
CA SER A 59 -0.46 -4.66 3.12
C SER A 59 0.41 -5.89 2.85
N GLU A 60 1.02 -5.96 1.67
CA GLU A 60 2.10 -6.91 1.41
C GLU A 60 3.25 -6.73 2.43
N PRO A 61 3.79 -7.80 3.02
CA PRO A 61 4.91 -7.74 3.96
C PRO A 61 6.13 -7.00 3.39
N GLY A 62 6.73 -6.12 4.19
CA GLY A 62 7.88 -5.31 3.79
C GLY A 62 7.55 -4.15 2.83
N ALA A 63 6.30 -4.00 2.38
CA ALA A 63 5.92 -2.89 1.52
C ALA A 63 5.97 -1.55 2.27
N LYS A 64 6.43 -0.51 1.57
CA LYS A 64 6.37 0.88 2.05
C LYS A 64 4.96 1.42 1.87
N ILE A 65 4.35 1.87 2.95
CA ILE A 65 3.03 2.51 2.97
C ILE A 65 3.22 4.02 2.93
N ILE A 66 2.44 4.69 2.07
CA ILE A 66 2.41 6.14 1.92
C ILE A 66 0.97 6.60 2.04
N MET A 67 0.69 7.40 3.07
CA MET A 67 -0.57 8.12 3.27
C MET A 67 -0.38 9.58 2.88
N VAL A 68 -1.13 10.03 1.88
CA VAL A 68 -1.14 11.41 1.39
C VAL A 68 -2.31 12.14 2.06
N LEU A 69 -1.98 13.22 2.75
CA LEU A 69 -2.92 14.13 3.43
C LEU A 69 -3.53 15.14 2.45
N PRO A 70 -4.56 15.92 2.83
CA PRO A 70 -5.23 16.86 1.92
C PRO A 70 -4.36 18.04 1.47
N ASP A 71 -3.29 18.32 2.21
CA ASP A 71 -2.27 19.33 1.89
C ASP A 71 -1.09 18.76 1.08
N ASP A 72 -1.24 17.54 0.56
CA ASP A 72 -0.24 16.76 -0.17
C ASP A 72 1.00 16.35 0.65
N SER A 73 1.01 16.58 1.97
CA SER A 73 2.05 16.01 2.84
C SER A 73 1.89 14.49 2.98
N GLU A 74 3.00 13.81 3.26
CA GLU A 74 3.05 12.35 3.33
C GLU A 74 3.39 11.86 4.74
N LEU A 75 2.63 10.87 5.20
CA LEU A 75 2.98 10.01 6.33
C LEU A 75 3.36 8.64 5.82
N THR A 76 4.35 7.99 6.43
CA THR A 76 4.87 6.71 5.95
C THR A 76 4.99 5.66 7.04
N ALA A 77 4.77 4.41 6.65
CA ALA A 77 5.05 3.24 7.47
C ALA A 77 5.64 2.11 6.61
N VAL A 78 6.08 1.03 7.24
CA VAL A 78 6.49 -0.20 6.55
C VAL A 78 5.67 -1.34 7.15
N ALA A 79 5.11 -2.18 6.29
CA ALA A 79 4.43 -3.39 6.75
C ALA A 79 5.43 -4.40 7.32
N ASP A 80 5.12 -4.97 8.46
CA ASP A 80 5.92 -6.02 9.10
C ASP A 80 5.90 -7.33 8.27
N ASP A 81 6.63 -8.35 8.73
CA ASP A 81 6.70 -9.65 8.07
C ASP A 81 5.35 -10.40 8.02
N GLN A 82 4.36 -9.95 8.81
CA GLN A 82 2.99 -10.46 8.81
C GLN A 82 2.04 -9.56 7.98
N GLY A 83 2.55 -8.47 7.41
CA GLY A 83 1.80 -7.51 6.60
C GLY A 83 1.07 -6.44 7.41
N ASN A 84 1.25 -6.34 8.73
CA ASN A 84 0.60 -5.29 9.53
C ASN A 84 1.44 -4.00 9.51
N TYR A 85 0.77 -2.85 9.52
CA TYR A 85 1.44 -1.56 9.69
C TYR A 85 0.61 -0.64 10.58
N THR A 86 1.29 0.34 11.17
CA THR A 86 0.70 1.46 11.93
C THR A 86 1.32 2.77 11.44
N ILE A 87 0.48 3.79 11.27
CA ILE A 87 0.90 5.16 10.98
C ILE A 87 0.54 6.03 12.19
N ASP A 88 1.54 6.73 12.74
CA ASP A 88 1.37 7.72 13.80
C ASP A 88 0.80 9.03 13.24
N LEU A 89 -0.14 9.63 13.98
CA LEU A 89 -0.88 10.85 13.57
C LEU A 89 -0.69 12.03 14.54
N TYR A 90 0.19 11.92 15.55
CA TYR A 90 0.32 12.91 16.63
C TYR A 90 0.57 14.36 16.16
N ASP A 91 1.22 14.53 15.01
CA ASP A 91 1.52 15.85 14.42
C ASP A 91 0.45 16.33 13.42
N THR A 92 -0.61 15.55 13.23
CA THR A 92 -1.69 15.83 12.27
C THR A 92 -3.00 16.09 13.01
N ILE A 93 -3.67 17.19 12.66
CA ILE A 93 -4.99 17.53 13.21
C ILE A 93 -6.00 17.44 12.07
N PHE A 94 -7.04 16.62 12.26
CA PHE A 94 -8.16 16.54 11.34
C PHE A 94 -9.40 17.21 11.93
N ALA A 95 -10.14 17.95 11.09
CA ALA A 95 -11.43 18.52 11.43
C ALA A 95 -12.58 17.52 11.20
N GLY A 96 -12.38 16.49 10.38
CA GLY A 96 -13.41 15.55 9.95
C GLY A 96 -13.88 15.81 8.51
N ASN A 97 -14.29 14.74 7.83
CA ASN A 97 -14.68 14.65 6.42
C ASN A 97 -13.55 14.84 5.40
N GLU A 98 -12.30 14.99 5.83
CA GLU A 98 -11.16 14.99 4.91
C GLU A 98 -11.04 13.64 4.20
N THR A 99 -10.57 13.69 2.95
CA THR A 99 -10.31 12.50 2.15
C THR A 99 -8.82 12.27 2.04
N LEU A 100 -8.34 11.13 2.52
CA LEU A 100 -6.93 10.72 2.47
C LEU A 100 -6.73 9.60 1.46
N ARG A 101 -5.50 9.48 0.94
CA ARG A 101 -5.13 8.42 -0.01
C ARG A 101 -3.98 7.60 0.55
N VAL A 102 -4.11 6.28 0.54
CA VAL A 102 -3.08 5.37 1.04
C VAL A 102 -2.65 4.42 -0.08
N THR A 103 -1.34 4.27 -0.28
CA THR A 103 -0.77 3.37 -1.29
C THR A 103 0.35 2.53 -0.68
N ALA A 104 0.63 1.38 -1.27
CA ALA A 104 1.79 0.56 -0.97
C ALA A 104 2.77 0.53 -2.15
N THR A 105 4.05 0.43 -1.84
CA THR A 105 5.11 0.12 -2.81
C THR A 105 5.85 -1.12 -2.34
N ASP A 106 5.92 -2.15 -3.19
CA ASP A 106 6.63 -3.39 -2.88
C ASP A 106 8.17 -3.21 -2.91
N LEU A 107 8.91 -4.29 -2.62
CA LEU A 107 10.38 -4.27 -2.63
C LEU A 107 10.98 -4.12 -4.03
N ALA A 108 10.23 -4.43 -5.08
CA ALA A 108 10.63 -4.26 -6.47
C ALA A 108 10.33 -2.84 -7.01
N GLY A 109 9.61 -2.01 -6.25
CA GLY A 109 9.25 -0.65 -6.60
C GLY A 109 7.90 -0.52 -7.32
N ASN A 110 7.08 -1.58 -7.40
CA ASN A 110 5.74 -1.49 -7.98
C ASN A 110 4.76 -0.90 -6.97
N LYS A 111 3.88 0.00 -7.45
CA LYS A 111 2.95 0.76 -6.61
C LYS A 111 1.52 0.25 -6.76
N SER A 112 0.82 0.05 -5.64
CA SER A 112 -0.59 -0.35 -5.60
C SER A 112 -1.52 0.74 -6.15
N GLU A 113 -2.75 0.35 -6.46
CA GLU A 113 -3.87 1.31 -6.49
C GLU A 113 -4.07 1.94 -5.11
N ALA A 114 -4.73 3.10 -5.07
CA ALA A 114 -4.96 3.82 -3.83
C ALA A 114 -6.19 3.34 -3.07
N THR A 115 -6.04 3.19 -1.75
CA THR A 115 -7.15 3.11 -0.81
C THR A 115 -7.56 4.51 -0.39
N ILE A 116 -8.84 4.84 -0.56
CA ILE A 116 -9.41 6.14 -0.21
C ILE A 116 -10.16 6.01 1.10
N ILE A 117 -9.85 6.87 2.08
CA ILE A 117 -10.57 6.94 3.34
C ILE A 117 -11.10 8.34 3.60
N GLN A 118 -12.22 8.41 4.31
CA GLN A 118 -12.71 9.64 4.89
C GLN A 118 -12.49 9.66 6.40
N VAL A 119 -12.00 10.78 6.90
CA VAL A 119 -11.93 11.03 8.35
C VAL A 119 -13.34 11.23 8.87
N ILE A 120 -13.71 10.50 9.92
CA ILE A 120 -15.01 10.66 10.57
C ILE A 120 -14.90 11.76 11.62
N ASP A 121 -15.76 12.77 11.54
CA ASP A 121 -15.89 13.76 12.62
C ASP A 121 -16.41 13.08 13.89
N ALA A 122 -15.59 13.09 14.94
CA ALA A 122 -15.94 12.58 16.27
C ALA A 122 -16.23 13.69 17.28
N THR A 123 -16.18 14.97 16.88
CA THR A 123 -16.38 16.09 17.80
C THR A 123 -17.84 16.15 18.29
N PRO A 124 -18.08 16.22 19.61
CA PRO A 124 -19.43 16.36 20.14
C PRO A 124 -20.06 17.71 19.75
N PRO A 125 -21.39 17.77 19.53
CA PRO A 125 -22.07 19.03 19.27
C PRO A 125 -21.96 19.98 20.46
N GLU A 126 -21.81 21.27 20.19
CA GLU A 126 -21.71 22.29 21.23
C GLU A 126 -23.02 22.41 22.02
N ALA A 127 -22.93 22.45 23.35
CA ALA A 127 -24.12 22.56 24.19
C ALA A 127 -24.78 23.93 24.01
N THR A 128 -26.06 23.94 23.62
CA THR A 128 -26.85 25.18 23.62
C THR A 128 -26.97 25.71 25.04
N LYS A 129 -26.35 26.87 25.35
CA LYS A 129 -26.63 27.60 26.59
C LYS A 129 -28.09 28.07 26.55
N GLY A 130 -28.98 27.32 27.20
CA GLY A 130 -30.36 27.75 27.40
C GLY A 130 -30.38 29.11 28.10
N LYS A 131 -31.01 30.11 27.48
CA LYS A 131 -31.33 31.36 28.17
C LYS A 131 -32.29 31.00 29.30
N SER A 132 -31.81 30.99 30.54
CA SER A 132 -32.68 30.92 31.70
C SER A 132 -33.42 32.25 31.82
N SER A 133 -34.62 32.34 31.24
CA SER A 133 -35.58 33.37 31.57
C SER A 133 -36.36 32.90 32.79
N TYR A 134 -35.91 33.30 33.99
CA TYR A 134 -36.77 33.30 35.17
C TYR A 134 -37.84 34.38 34.97
N LYS A 135 -39.11 33.98 35.00
CA LYS A 135 -40.26 34.85 35.26
C LYS A 135 -40.81 34.53 36.65
#